data_AF-A0A812YS65-F1
#
_entry.id   AF-A0A812YS65-F1
#
_cell.length_a   1.000
_cell.length_b   1.000
_cell.length_c   1.000
_cell.angle_alpha   90.00
_cell.angle_beta   90.00
_cell.angle_gamma   90.00
#
_symmetry.space_group_name_H-M   'P 1'
#
loop_
_entity.id
_entity.type
_entity.pdbx_description
1 polymer ?
#
loop_
_entity_poly.entity_id
_entity_poly.type
_entity_poly.pdbx_seq_one_letter_code
_entity_poly.pdbx_strand_id
1 'polypeptide(L)'
;DLIFCFIFVLELALRVSAFGKTFLNMEGWQWNLFDLLIVGFSVADEATKLILSDGEVQEVFDSFGVLRLLRLGRIVRLVRMVRLIPALKSMVYLILASLKSFLWTVVLLLILMYCVAVYFTELAFDLQHKHPDKDFSSVRQSWGSIGSSILSLFQAITGGDDWQNFILVFRDVSGDSSLVNTLVFSLFIAFATLVMMNLVTGVFVDGAQRIAREEKNQELLKHVRRLLAPQEARAGRSSTGPRRGDDDLVTWLEFCQKLQTEEMSAYLTAFEMDAGQAKDIFYILDQERQGKVTMREFFSACVNLHGAPRLADTAILRHLVQRTFEELDSHLDRVEALLGGPAVRNDGAAPKYATCPDFYKPG
;
A
#
# COMPACT_ATOMS: atom_id res chain seq x y z
N ASP A 1 5.62 34.90 -2.71
CA ASP A 1 6.11 33.90 -1.73
C ASP A 1 5.57 34.11 -0.33
N LEU A 2 5.84 35.26 0.29
CA LEU A 2 5.39 35.58 1.65
C LEU A 2 3.87 35.47 1.83
N ILE A 3 3.07 36.00 0.88
CA ILE A 3 1.60 35.88 0.88
C ILE A 3 1.15 34.41 0.81
N PHE A 4 1.76 33.60 -0.08
CA PHE A 4 1.45 32.18 -0.16
C PHE A 4 1.83 31.46 1.13
N CYS A 5 3.01 31.73 1.68
CA CYS A 5 3.45 31.17 2.96
C CYS A 5 2.44 31.48 4.07
N PHE A 6 1.99 32.73 4.16
CA PHE A 6 0.98 33.15 5.11
C PHE A 6 -0.35 32.42 4.94
N ILE A 7 -0.85 32.30 3.70
CA ILE A 7 -2.08 31.56 3.40
C ILE A 7 -1.96 30.09 3.85
N PHE A 8 -0.83 29.43 3.57
CA PHE A 8 -0.63 28.03 3.96
C PHE A 8 -0.45 27.83 5.47
N VAL A 9 0.21 28.78 6.15
CA VAL A 9 0.30 28.79 7.61
C VAL A 9 -1.10 28.94 8.21
N LEU A 10 -1.91 29.86 7.67
CA LEU A 10 -3.28 30.07 8.11
C LEU A 10 -4.15 28.85 7.85
N GLU A 11 -4.08 28.26 6.66
CA GLU A 11 -4.79 27.03 6.30
C GLU A 11 -4.43 25.87 7.22
N LEU A 12 -3.13 25.66 7.48
CA LEU A 12 -2.65 24.63 8.39
C LEU A 12 -3.11 24.89 9.82
N ALA A 13 -3.02 26.14 10.29
CA ALA A 13 -3.49 26.53 11.61
C ALA A 13 -4.99 26.28 11.77
N LEU A 14 -5.81 26.64 10.79
CA LEU A 14 -7.24 26.36 10.78
C LEU A 14 -7.54 24.86 10.84
N ARG A 15 -6.82 24.03 10.08
CA ARG A 15 -6.97 22.57 10.15
C ARG A 15 -6.56 22.02 11.52
N VAL A 16 -5.44 22.47 12.08
CA VAL A 16 -4.99 22.06 13.42
C VAL A 16 -5.99 22.50 14.49
N SER A 17 -6.56 23.70 14.40
CA SER A 17 -7.60 24.18 15.32
C SER A 17 -8.91 23.41 15.20
N ALA A 18 -9.31 23.00 13.98
CA ALA A 18 -10.52 22.22 13.75
C ALA A 18 -10.41 20.76 14.25
N PHE A 19 -9.26 20.11 14.05
CA PHE A 19 -9.06 18.69 14.38
C PHE A 19 -8.32 18.44 15.70
N GLY A 20 -7.69 19.46 16.30
CA GLY A 20 -7.01 19.39 17.59
C GLY A 20 -5.96 18.27 17.68
N LYS A 21 -5.99 17.50 18.77
CA LYS A 21 -5.10 16.33 18.97
C LYS A 21 -5.38 15.18 18.00
N THR A 22 -6.57 15.14 17.40
CA THR A 22 -6.96 14.14 16.41
C THR A 22 -6.30 14.39 15.05
N PHE A 23 -5.76 15.58 14.80
CA PHE A 23 -5.06 15.94 13.55
C PHE A 23 -3.93 14.97 13.19
N LEU A 24 -3.23 14.43 14.20
CA LEU A 24 -2.12 13.49 14.02
C LEU A 24 -2.52 12.01 14.10
N ASN A 25 -3.75 11.68 14.49
CA ASN A 25 -4.24 10.31 14.66
C ASN A 25 -5.41 9.95 13.71
N MET A 26 -5.81 10.85 12.81
CA MET A 26 -6.88 10.60 11.85
C MET A 26 -6.42 9.72 10.69
N GLU A 27 -7.38 9.06 10.01
CA GLU A 27 -7.13 8.37 8.76
C GLU A 27 -6.50 9.34 7.73
N GLY A 28 -5.28 9.02 7.27
CA GLY A 28 -4.50 9.91 6.41
C GLY A 28 -3.59 10.92 7.12
N TRP A 29 -3.33 10.77 8.42
CA TRP A 29 -2.43 11.64 9.22
C TRP A 29 -1.04 11.86 8.59
N GLN A 30 -0.55 10.92 7.77
CA GLN A 30 0.73 11.04 7.05
C GLN A 30 0.76 12.28 6.16
N TRP A 31 -0.37 12.62 5.54
CA TRP A 31 -0.50 13.86 4.77
C TRP A 31 -0.57 15.08 5.67
N ASN A 32 -1.13 14.98 6.87
CA ASN A 32 -1.13 16.10 7.81
C ASN A 32 0.30 16.40 8.30
N LEU A 33 1.07 15.37 8.65
CA LEU A 33 2.48 15.50 9.03
C LEU A 33 3.34 16.03 7.88
N PHE A 34 3.13 15.53 6.66
CA PHE A 34 3.85 16.01 5.50
C PHE A 34 3.55 17.50 5.21
N ASP A 35 2.34 17.99 5.49
CA ASP A 35 1.98 19.41 5.31
C ASP A 35 2.68 20.27 6.36
N LEU A 36 2.70 19.80 7.61
CA LEU A 36 3.40 20.45 8.70
C LEU A 36 4.88 20.65 8.36
N LEU A 37 5.55 19.61 7.83
CA LEU A 37 6.95 19.69 7.41
C LEU A 37 7.14 20.70 6.26
N ILE A 38 6.29 20.65 5.23
CA ILE A 38 6.37 21.55 4.09
C ILE A 38 6.17 23.02 4.49
N VAL A 39 5.18 23.30 5.34
CA VAL A 39 4.90 24.65 5.84
C VAL A 39 6.05 25.10 6.74
N GLY A 40 6.54 24.24 7.63
CA GLY A 40 7.71 24.50 8.48
C GLY A 40 8.96 24.88 7.68
N PHE A 41 9.32 24.12 6.65
CA PHE A 41 10.45 24.45 5.77
C PHE A 41 10.27 25.79 5.05
N SER A 42 9.06 26.14 4.65
CA SER A 42 8.81 27.42 3.96
C SER A 42 8.79 28.63 4.90
N VAL A 43 8.35 28.44 6.14
CA VAL A 43 8.50 29.46 7.18
C VAL A 43 9.97 29.65 7.53
N ALA A 44 10.74 28.57 7.67
CA ALA A 44 12.17 28.64 7.94
C ALA A 44 12.95 29.36 6.81
N ASP A 45 12.66 29.06 5.54
CA ASP A 45 13.24 29.75 4.37
C ASP A 45 12.88 31.25 4.32
N GLU A 46 11.65 31.62 4.68
CA GLU A 46 11.26 33.04 4.67
C GLU A 46 11.79 33.79 5.90
N ALA A 47 11.82 33.15 7.07
CA ALA A 47 12.39 33.72 8.29
C ALA A 47 13.90 33.97 8.15
N THR A 48 14.63 33.05 7.50
CA THR A 48 16.05 33.27 7.22
C THR A 48 16.29 34.47 6.30
N LYS A 49 15.46 34.69 5.27
CA LYS A 49 15.60 35.89 4.41
C LYS A 49 15.38 37.21 5.16
N LEU A 50 14.51 37.20 6.17
CA LEU A 50 14.23 38.39 6.99
C LEU A 50 15.37 38.64 8.00
N ILE A 51 15.85 37.59 8.67
CA ILE A 51 16.88 37.68 9.72
C ILE A 51 18.27 37.92 9.13
N LEU A 52 18.59 37.33 7.97
CA LEU A 52 19.89 37.44 7.31
C LEU A 52 20.01 38.68 6.40
N SER A 53 19.08 39.62 6.51
CA SER A 53 19.20 40.90 5.80
C SER A 53 20.38 41.75 6.30
N ASP A 54 20.93 41.41 7.48
CA ASP A 54 22.16 41.96 8.03
C ASP A 54 23.35 41.03 7.74
N GLY A 55 24.36 41.53 7.01
CA GLY A 55 25.34 40.73 6.27
C GLY A 55 26.28 39.85 7.10
N GLU A 56 26.50 40.14 8.39
CA GLU A 56 27.43 39.39 9.24
C GLU A 56 26.92 37.98 9.59
N VAL A 57 25.60 37.84 9.77
CA VAL A 57 24.99 36.56 10.14
C VAL A 57 25.00 35.59 8.95
N GLN A 58 24.97 36.12 7.73
CA GLN A 58 24.93 35.33 6.51
C GLN A 58 26.21 34.53 6.24
N GLU A 59 27.39 35.08 6.54
CA GLU A 59 28.66 34.35 6.38
C GLU A 59 28.76 33.13 7.30
N VAL A 60 28.26 33.26 8.54
CA VAL A 60 28.27 32.16 9.52
C VAL A 60 27.39 31.00 9.02
N PHE A 61 26.15 31.28 8.58
CA PHE A 61 25.25 30.22 8.13
C PHE A 61 25.62 29.62 6.76
N ASP A 62 26.30 30.34 5.87
CA ASP A 62 26.78 29.79 4.59
C ASP A 62 28.00 28.87 4.80
N SER A 63 28.85 29.16 5.80
CA SER A 63 29.98 28.31 6.18
C SER A 63 29.55 26.92 6.69
N PHE A 64 28.39 26.83 7.34
CA PHE A 64 27.79 25.55 7.75
C PHE A 64 26.98 24.87 6.64
N GLY A 65 26.86 25.46 5.45
CA GLY A 65 26.05 24.93 4.35
C GLY A 65 24.54 24.93 4.61
N VAL A 66 24.09 25.46 5.75
CA VAL A 66 22.68 25.48 6.16
C VAL A 66 21.85 26.34 5.19
N LEU A 67 22.40 27.47 4.73
CA LEU A 67 21.74 28.29 3.71
C LEU A 67 21.61 27.56 2.36
N ARG A 68 22.52 26.63 2.05
CA ARG A 68 22.44 25.80 0.84
C ARG A 68 21.30 24.78 0.96
N LEU A 69 21.13 24.16 2.13
CA LEU A 69 19.99 23.28 2.40
C LEU A 69 18.66 24.03 2.42
N LEU A 70 18.58 25.21 3.05
CA LEU A 70 17.35 26.00 3.08
C LEU A 70 16.96 26.51 1.69
N ARG A 71 17.94 26.81 0.82
CA ARG A 71 17.71 27.10 -0.61
C ARG A 71 17.01 25.93 -1.33
N LEU A 72 17.30 24.67 -0.97
CA LEU A 72 16.56 23.50 -1.48
C LEU A 72 15.11 23.44 -0.98
N GLY A 73 14.80 24.09 0.15
CA GLY A 73 13.43 24.29 0.66
C GLY A 73 12.49 24.96 -0.34
N ARG A 74 13.03 25.68 -1.34
CA ARG A 74 12.23 26.23 -2.45
C ARG A 74 11.63 25.14 -3.33
N ILE A 75 12.31 24.00 -3.50
CA ILE A 75 11.81 22.82 -4.25
C ILE A 75 10.60 22.22 -3.54
N VAL A 76 10.58 22.26 -2.20
CA VAL A 76 9.45 21.77 -1.38
C VAL A 76 8.15 22.49 -1.72
N ARG A 77 8.21 23.74 -2.21
CA ARG A 77 7.03 24.48 -2.69
C ARG A 77 6.45 23.86 -3.95
N LEU A 78 7.27 23.31 -4.85
CA LEU A 78 6.81 22.57 -6.04
C LEU A 78 6.14 21.26 -5.64
N VAL A 79 6.64 20.60 -4.59
CA VAL A 79 6.06 19.35 -4.06
C VAL A 79 4.64 19.57 -3.51
N ARG A 80 4.25 20.80 -3.16
CA ARG A 80 2.84 21.13 -2.78
C ARG A 80 1.84 20.86 -3.92
N MET A 81 2.27 20.99 -5.17
CA MET A 81 1.43 20.72 -6.34
C MET A 81 0.93 19.27 -6.37
N VAL A 82 1.69 18.34 -5.78
CA VAL A 82 1.30 16.93 -5.64
C VAL A 82 -0.02 16.77 -4.89
N ARG A 83 -0.34 17.66 -3.95
CA ARG A 83 -1.59 17.62 -3.19
C ARG A 83 -2.77 18.23 -3.93
N LEU A 84 -2.48 19.31 -4.67
CA LEU A 84 -3.47 20.06 -5.43
C LEU A 84 -3.99 19.24 -6.62
N ILE A 85 -3.17 18.32 -7.13
CA ILE A 85 -3.49 17.50 -8.28
C ILE A 85 -3.76 16.05 -7.82
N PRO A 86 -5.03 15.60 -7.78
CA PRO A 86 -5.38 14.25 -7.36
C PRO A 86 -4.61 13.17 -8.11
N ALA A 87 -4.35 13.36 -9.40
CA ALA A 87 -3.57 12.43 -10.21
C ALA A 87 -2.12 12.27 -9.71
N LEU A 88 -1.44 13.36 -9.32
CA LEU A 88 -0.08 13.31 -8.77
C LEU A 88 -0.07 12.64 -7.39
N LYS A 89 -1.06 12.94 -6.54
CA LYS A 89 -1.23 12.29 -5.24
C LYS A 89 -1.35 10.77 -5.38
N SER A 90 -2.17 10.32 -6.34
CA SER A 90 -2.34 8.90 -6.64
C SER A 90 -1.03 8.26 -7.13
N MET A 91 -0.26 8.94 -8.00
CA MET A 91 1.05 8.42 -8.43
C MET A 91 2.06 8.30 -7.29
N VAL A 92 2.11 9.28 -6.38
CA VAL A 92 3.00 9.22 -5.21
C VAL A 92 2.61 8.07 -4.28
N TYR A 93 1.32 7.82 -4.08
CA TYR A 93 0.88 6.65 -3.29
C TYR A 93 1.38 5.33 -3.90
N LEU A 94 1.38 5.21 -5.24
CA LEU A 94 1.91 4.03 -5.92
C LEU A 94 3.41 3.87 -5.74
N ILE A 95 4.17 4.94 -5.89
CA ILE A 95 5.63 4.93 -5.67
C ILE A 95 5.96 4.54 -4.22
N LEU A 96 5.24 5.11 -3.25
CA LEU A 96 5.39 4.79 -1.83
C LEU A 96 5.00 3.34 -1.51
N ALA A 97 3.97 2.81 -2.15
CA ALA A 97 3.56 1.42 -2.00
C ALA A 97 4.63 0.46 -2.54
N SER A 98 5.24 0.76 -3.69
CA SER A 98 6.32 -0.06 -4.27
C SER A 98 7.66 0.10 -3.55
N LEU A 99 7.89 1.24 -2.87
CA LEU A 99 9.13 1.54 -2.15
C LEU A 99 9.47 0.49 -1.09
N LYS A 100 8.48 -0.11 -0.41
CA LYS A 100 8.72 -1.16 0.59
C LYS A 100 9.33 -2.42 -0.04
N SER A 101 8.85 -2.83 -1.21
CA SER A 101 9.41 -3.97 -1.94
C SER A 101 10.81 -3.63 -2.48
N PHE A 102 10.94 -2.44 -3.07
CA PHE A 102 12.20 -1.91 -3.59
C PHE A 102 13.30 -1.81 -2.52
N LEU A 103 12.96 -1.42 -1.28
CA LEU A 103 13.91 -1.26 -0.18
C LEU A 103 14.68 -2.55 0.08
N TRP A 104 14.01 -3.70 0.10
CA TRP A 104 14.69 -4.99 0.34
C TRP A 104 15.62 -5.39 -0.79
N THR A 105 15.26 -5.10 -2.04
CA THR A 105 16.14 -5.31 -3.19
C THR A 105 17.38 -4.43 -3.12
N VAL A 106 17.24 -3.17 -2.72
CA VAL A 106 18.37 -2.26 -2.50
C VAL A 106 19.25 -2.73 -1.35
N VAL A 107 18.67 -3.20 -0.24
CA VAL A 107 19.44 -3.77 0.88
C VAL A 107 20.26 -4.99 0.41
N LEU A 108 19.67 -5.89 -0.37
CA LEU A 108 20.39 -7.03 -0.94
C LEU A 108 21.56 -6.58 -1.83
N LEU A 109 21.34 -5.57 -2.69
CA LEU A 109 22.38 -5.00 -3.53
C LEU A 109 23.50 -4.34 -2.71
N LEU A 110 23.16 -3.62 -1.63
CA LEU A 110 24.13 -3.00 -0.72
C LEU A 110 24.98 -4.05 0.00
N ILE A 111 24.38 -5.16 0.45
CA ILE A 111 25.11 -6.27 1.07
C ILE A 111 26.09 -6.89 0.07
N LEU A 112 25.64 -7.14 -1.17
CA LEU A 112 26.52 -7.66 -2.21
C LEU A 112 27.70 -6.71 -2.50
N MET A 113 27.41 -5.41 -2.68
CA MET A 113 28.45 -4.40 -2.90
C MET A 113 29.43 -4.35 -1.73
N TYR A 114 28.95 -4.46 -0.49
CA TYR A 114 29.82 -4.50 0.69
C TYR A 114 30.76 -5.71 0.67
N CYS A 115 30.25 -6.92 0.38
CA CYS A 115 31.08 -8.12 0.29
C CYS A 115 32.19 -8.00 -0.77
N VAL A 116 31.83 -7.50 -1.96
CA VAL A 116 32.80 -7.32 -3.06
C VAL A 116 33.77 -6.17 -2.76
N ALA A 117 33.29 -5.09 -2.12
CA ALA A 117 34.13 -3.96 -1.71
C ALA A 117 35.20 -4.40 -0.70
N VAL A 118 34.83 -5.21 0.30
CA VAL A 118 35.80 -5.77 1.25
C VAL A 118 36.84 -6.61 0.52
N TYR A 119 36.42 -7.51 -0.38
CA TYR A 119 37.35 -8.34 -1.16
C TYR A 119 38.39 -7.52 -1.92
N PHE A 120 37.98 -6.50 -2.68
CA PHE A 120 38.92 -5.69 -3.46
C PHE A 120 39.77 -4.74 -2.60
N THR A 121 39.24 -4.26 -1.47
CA THR A 121 40.01 -3.42 -0.54
C THR A 121 41.12 -4.23 0.13
N GLU A 122 40.81 -5.44 0.60
CA GLU A 122 41.80 -6.37 1.16
C GLU A 122 42.83 -6.78 0.11
N LEU A 123 42.40 -7.08 -1.11
CA LEU A 123 43.31 -7.38 -2.22
C LEU A 123 44.26 -6.22 -2.52
N ALA A 124 43.75 -4.99 -2.57
CA ALA A 124 44.57 -3.80 -2.79
C ALA A 124 45.61 -3.61 -1.68
N PHE A 125 45.22 -3.85 -0.42
CA PHE A 125 46.12 -3.79 0.73
C PHE A 125 47.21 -4.86 0.69
N ASP A 126 46.84 -6.11 0.38
CA ASP A 126 47.76 -7.24 0.25
C ASP A 126 48.77 -7.04 -0.87
N LEU A 127 48.33 -6.58 -2.03
CA LEU A 127 49.20 -6.30 -3.16
C LEU A 127 50.18 -5.17 -2.85
N GLN A 128 49.73 -4.13 -2.15
CA GLN A 128 50.60 -3.03 -1.71
C GLN A 128 51.71 -3.52 -0.78
N HIS A 129 51.42 -4.46 0.12
CA HIS A 129 52.43 -5.06 1.00
C HIS A 129 53.41 -5.97 0.25
N LYS A 130 52.93 -6.74 -0.74
CA LYS A 130 53.75 -7.67 -1.52
C LYS A 130 54.66 -6.99 -2.54
N HIS A 131 54.26 -5.83 -3.06
CA HIS A 131 54.99 -5.11 -4.12
C HIS A 131 55.20 -3.63 -3.76
N PRO A 132 55.96 -3.31 -2.71
CA PRO A 132 56.13 -1.92 -2.26
C PRO A 132 56.75 -0.99 -3.31
N ASP A 133 57.45 -1.54 -4.31
CA ASP A 133 58.17 -0.80 -5.35
C ASP A 133 57.28 -0.36 -6.53
N LYS A 134 56.02 -0.83 -6.60
CA LYS A 134 55.08 -0.46 -7.68
C LYS A 134 54.23 0.76 -7.29
N ASP A 135 53.76 1.49 -8.29
CA ASP A 135 52.80 2.58 -8.06
C ASP A 135 51.37 2.03 -7.81
N PHE A 136 50.78 2.40 -6.68
CA PHE A 136 49.42 2.03 -6.25
C PHE A 136 48.45 3.22 -6.29
N SER A 137 48.85 4.37 -6.85
CA SER A 137 48.03 5.57 -6.90
C SER A 137 46.63 5.33 -7.47
N SER A 138 46.55 4.67 -8.64
CA SER A 138 45.28 4.32 -9.30
C SER A 138 44.48 3.28 -8.53
N VAL A 139 45.13 2.27 -7.95
CA VAL A 139 44.47 1.24 -7.13
C VAL A 139 43.88 1.88 -5.87
N ARG A 140 44.60 2.80 -5.23
CA ARG A 140 44.14 3.48 -4.00
C ARG A 140 42.96 4.43 -4.25
N GLN A 141 42.87 5.02 -5.44
CA GLN A 141 41.75 5.87 -5.81
C GLN A 141 40.42 5.09 -5.83
N SER A 142 40.42 3.90 -6.44
CA SER A 142 39.23 3.05 -6.55
C SER A 142 39.01 2.15 -5.34
N TRP A 143 40.08 1.61 -4.76
CA TRP A 143 40.06 0.49 -3.83
C TRP A 143 40.75 0.77 -2.48
N GLY A 144 41.16 2.02 -2.23
CA GLY A 144 41.94 2.38 -1.03
C GLY A 144 41.16 2.41 0.27
N SER A 145 39.83 2.44 0.22
CA SER A 145 38.96 2.37 1.39
C SER A 145 37.66 1.67 1.05
N ILE A 146 36.97 1.09 2.04
CA ILE A 146 35.66 0.45 1.83
C ILE A 146 34.67 1.42 1.17
N GLY A 147 34.67 2.70 1.57
CA GLY A 147 33.79 3.72 0.98
C GLY A 147 34.10 3.99 -0.50
N SER A 148 35.39 4.11 -0.84
CA SER A 148 35.85 4.26 -2.23
C SER A 148 35.50 3.04 -3.08
N SER A 149 35.66 1.84 -2.52
CA SER A 149 35.36 0.58 -3.17
C SER A 149 33.85 0.43 -3.44
N ILE A 150 32.99 0.78 -2.47
CA ILE A 150 31.54 0.80 -2.67
C ILE A 150 31.16 1.83 -3.75
N LEU A 151 31.77 3.02 -3.75
CA LEU A 151 31.52 4.03 -4.78
C LEU A 151 31.94 3.55 -6.18
N SER A 152 33.09 2.90 -6.30
CA SER A 152 33.59 2.32 -7.56
C SER A 152 32.64 1.24 -8.09
N LEU A 153 32.19 0.33 -7.22
CA LEU A 153 31.21 -0.69 -7.59
C LEU A 153 29.87 -0.08 -8.01
N PHE A 154 29.43 0.98 -7.33
CA PHE A 154 28.23 1.72 -7.70
C PHE A 154 28.39 2.40 -9.08
N GLN A 155 29.52 3.03 -9.35
CA GLN A 155 29.83 3.63 -10.66
C GLN A 155 29.83 2.59 -11.78
N ALA A 156 30.40 1.40 -11.52
CA ALA A 156 30.44 0.32 -12.50
C ALA A 156 29.04 -0.22 -12.89
N ILE A 157 28.09 -0.31 -11.94
CA ILE A 157 26.73 -0.80 -12.22
C ILE A 157 25.78 0.28 -12.74
N THR A 158 26.04 1.55 -12.44
CA THR A 158 25.18 2.68 -12.85
C THR A 158 25.63 3.36 -14.14
N GLY A 159 26.76 2.93 -14.72
CA GLY A 159 27.31 3.51 -15.94
C GLY A 159 28.05 4.84 -15.70
N GLY A 160 28.57 5.06 -14.50
CA GLY A 160 29.42 6.21 -14.20
C GLY A 160 30.82 6.09 -14.80
N ASP A 161 31.39 4.89 -14.78
CA ASP A 161 32.64 4.53 -15.47
C ASP A 161 32.55 3.06 -15.93
N ASP A 162 33.36 2.69 -16.91
CA ASP A 162 33.39 1.33 -17.43
C ASP A 162 33.93 0.37 -16.35
N TRP A 163 33.22 -0.74 -16.12
CA TRP A 163 33.64 -1.80 -15.21
C TRP A 163 35.05 -2.30 -15.50
N GLN A 164 35.48 -2.26 -16.77
CA GLN A 164 36.81 -2.66 -17.19
C GLN A 164 37.90 -1.78 -16.55
N ASN A 165 37.67 -0.48 -16.39
CA ASN A 165 38.66 0.46 -15.86
C ASN A 165 39.03 0.12 -14.40
N PHE A 166 38.06 -0.34 -13.60
CA PHE A 166 38.27 -0.74 -12.21
C PHE A 166 39.07 -2.03 -12.05
N ILE A 167 39.15 -2.86 -13.10
CA ILE A 167 39.92 -4.11 -13.11
C ILE A 167 41.30 -3.92 -13.74
N LEU A 168 41.41 -3.07 -14.76
CA LEU A 168 42.68 -2.80 -15.42
C LEU A 168 43.75 -2.24 -14.47
N VAL A 169 43.36 -1.50 -13.43
CA VAL A 169 44.29 -1.01 -12.39
C VAL A 169 45.05 -2.13 -11.67
N PHE A 170 44.52 -3.35 -11.66
CA PHE A 170 45.20 -4.52 -11.08
C PHE A 170 46.11 -5.24 -12.07
N ARG A 171 46.01 -4.97 -13.38
CA ARG A 171 46.75 -5.70 -14.42
C ARG A 171 48.26 -5.59 -14.25
N ASP A 172 48.75 -4.38 -14.00
CA ASP A 172 50.18 -4.10 -13.87
C ASP A 172 50.75 -4.56 -12.51
N VAL A 173 49.86 -4.77 -11.53
CA VAL A 173 50.22 -5.07 -10.15
C VAL A 173 50.13 -6.56 -9.83
N SER A 174 49.05 -7.24 -10.27
CA SER A 174 48.64 -8.56 -9.78
C SER A 174 49.11 -9.76 -10.60
N GLY A 175 49.72 -9.56 -11.78
CA GLY A 175 50.26 -10.65 -12.62
C GLY A 175 49.28 -11.81 -12.82
N ASP A 176 49.49 -12.92 -12.10
CA ASP A 176 48.76 -14.19 -12.20
C ASP A 176 47.33 -14.15 -11.61
N SER A 177 47.02 -13.27 -10.65
CA SER A 177 45.67 -13.20 -10.05
C SER A 177 44.66 -12.41 -10.89
N SER A 178 45.07 -11.88 -12.05
CA SER A 178 44.23 -11.05 -12.92
C SER A 178 42.95 -11.77 -13.39
N LEU A 179 43.03 -13.08 -13.64
CA LEU A 179 41.87 -13.88 -14.09
C LEU A 179 40.80 -14.02 -13.00
N VAL A 180 41.21 -14.32 -11.76
CA VAL A 180 40.29 -14.48 -10.63
C VAL A 180 39.60 -13.16 -10.32
N ASN A 181 40.35 -12.06 -10.28
CA ASN A 181 39.80 -10.73 -10.03
C ASN A 181 38.77 -10.33 -11.10
N THR A 182 39.10 -10.58 -12.37
CA THR A 182 38.20 -10.33 -13.50
C THR A 182 36.93 -11.19 -13.40
N LEU A 183 37.06 -12.45 -13.00
CA LEU A 183 35.92 -13.37 -12.86
C LEU A 183 35.00 -12.95 -11.71
N VAL A 184 35.55 -12.60 -10.54
CA VAL A 184 34.78 -12.10 -9.38
C VAL A 184 34.03 -10.82 -9.74
N PHE A 185 34.69 -9.86 -10.39
CA PHE A 185 34.05 -8.61 -10.79
C PHE A 185 32.98 -8.83 -11.88
N SER A 186 33.26 -9.70 -12.86
CA SER A 186 32.29 -10.04 -13.91
C SER A 186 31.05 -10.71 -13.34
N LEU A 187 31.21 -11.61 -12.36
CA LEU A 187 30.10 -12.24 -11.65
C LEU A 187 29.30 -11.22 -10.84
N PHE A 188 29.98 -10.26 -10.21
CA PHE A 188 29.31 -9.13 -9.54
C PHE A 188 28.48 -8.31 -10.52
N ILE A 189 29.02 -7.91 -11.68
CA ILE A 189 28.29 -7.14 -12.69
C ILE A 189 27.11 -7.95 -13.23
N ALA A 190 27.30 -9.23 -13.55
CA ALA A 190 26.22 -10.09 -14.01
C ALA A 190 25.10 -10.21 -12.95
N PHE A 191 25.46 -10.42 -11.68
CA PHE A 191 24.47 -10.51 -10.62
C PHE A 191 23.78 -9.16 -10.34
N ALA A 192 24.53 -8.06 -10.26
CA ALA A 192 23.98 -6.74 -10.00
C ALA A 192 23.06 -6.26 -11.13
N THR A 193 23.41 -6.55 -12.39
CA THR A 193 22.54 -6.26 -13.55
C THR A 193 21.28 -7.13 -13.53
N LEU A 194 21.36 -8.41 -13.15
CA LEU A 194 20.17 -9.24 -12.94
C LEU A 194 19.29 -8.72 -11.82
N VAL A 195 19.86 -8.27 -10.70
CA VAL A 195 19.11 -7.65 -9.59
C VAL A 195 18.42 -6.36 -10.05
N MET A 196 19.12 -5.49 -10.78
CA MET A 196 18.56 -4.28 -11.36
C MET A 196 17.44 -4.58 -12.38
N MET A 197 17.62 -5.58 -13.23
CA MET A 197 16.60 -6.01 -14.19
C MET A 197 15.39 -6.63 -13.49
N ASN A 198 15.60 -7.44 -12.45
CA ASN A 198 14.53 -8.02 -11.64
C ASN A 198 13.76 -6.95 -10.87
N LEU A 199 14.42 -5.88 -10.46
CA LEU A 199 13.79 -4.71 -9.84
C LEU A 199 12.85 -4.00 -10.82
N VAL A 200 13.34 -3.69 -12.02
CA VAL A 200 12.54 -3.04 -13.08
C VAL A 200 11.37 -3.94 -13.47
N THR A 201 11.65 -5.22 -13.72
CA THR A 201 10.64 -6.23 -14.05
C THR A 201 9.61 -6.36 -12.94
N GLY A 202 10.01 -6.32 -11.67
CA GLY A 202 9.12 -6.38 -10.52
C GLY A 202 8.10 -5.23 -10.51
N VAL A 203 8.52 -4.00 -10.81
CA VAL A 203 7.61 -2.85 -10.91
C VAL A 203 6.63 -3.01 -12.08
N PHE A 204 7.10 -3.47 -13.24
CA PHE A 204 6.22 -3.72 -14.39
C PHE A 204 5.25 -4.87 -14.15
N VAL A 205 5.70 -5.95 -13.51
CA VAL A 205 4.87 -7.11 -13.17
C VAL A 205 3.82 -6.73 -12.13
N ASP A 206 4.19 -6.02 -11.07
CA ASP A 206 3.22 -5.55 -10.06
C ASP A 206 2.19 -4.59 -10.68
N GLY A 207 2.64 -3.68 -11.56
CA GLY A 207 1.76 -2.80 -12.34
C GLY A 207 0.80 -3.58 -13.25
N ALA A 208 1.31 -4.56 -14.00
CA ALA A 208 0.51 -5.41 -14.88
C ALA A 208 -0.48 -6.27 -14.09
N GLN A 209 -0.05 -6.85 -12.96
CA GLN A 209 -0.92 -7.63 -12.08
C GLN A 209 -2.03 -6.77 -11.47
N ARG A 210 -1.72 -5.52 -11.10
CA ARG A 210 -2.72 -4.59 -10.59
C ARG A 210 -3.76 -4.21 -11.64
N ILE A 211 -3.34 -3.94 -12.87
CA ILE A 211 -4.24 -3.68 -14.00
C ILE A 211 -5.11 -4.91 -14.28
N ALA A 212 -4.50 -6.10 -14.36
CA ALA A 212 -5.23 -7.35 -14.61
C ALA A 212 -6.26 -7.66 -13.50
N ARG A 213 -5.94 -7.39 -12.23
CA ARG A 213 -6.89 -7.54 -11.11
C ARG A 213 -8.05 -6.55 -11.21
N GLU A 214 -7.77 -5.29 -11.53
CA GLU A 214 -8.80 -4.26 -11.69
C GLU A 214 -9.74 -4.59 -12.85
N GLU A 215 -9.19 -5.02 -14.01
CA GLU A 215 -9.98 -5.46 -15.16
C GLU A 215 -10.86 -6.66 -14.81
N LYS A 216 -10.31 -7.68 -14.13
CA LYS A 216 -11.06 -8.86 -13.68
C LYS A 216 -12.21 -8.45 -12.74
N ASN A 217 -11.94 -7.57 -11.78
CA ASN A 217 -12.97 -7.08 -10.84
C ASN A 217 -14.06 -6.29 -11.57
N GLN A 218 -13.70 -5.46 -12.55
CA GLN A 218 -14.67 -4.71 -13.35
C GLN A 218 -15.50 -5.61 -14.28
N GLU A 219 -14.89 -6.63 -14.87
CA GLU A 219 -15.58 -7.63 -15.68
C GLU A 219 -16.60 -8.39 -14.83
N LEU A 220 -16.20 -8.90 -13.68
CA LEU A 220 -17.09 -9.55 -12.71
C LEU A 220 -18.28 -8.65 -12.34
N LEU A 221 -18.03 -7.38 -12.02
CA LEU A 221 -19.09 -6.41 -11.71
C LEU A 221 -20.04 -6.18 -12.91
N LYS A 222 -19.54 -6.16 -14.15
CA LYS A 222 -20.39 -6.06 -15.35
C LYS A 222 -21.25 -7.30 -15.55
N HIS A 223 -20.72 -8.50 -15.29
CA HIS A 223 -21.47 -9.75 -15.38
C HIS A 223 -22.60 -9.80 -14.33
N VAL A 224 -22.30 -9.45 -13.08
CA VAL A 224 -23.30 -9.30 -12.01
C VAL A 224 -24.43 -8.35 -12.42
N ARG A 225 -24.07 -7.16 -12.91
CA ARG A 225 -25.06 -6.15 -13.34
C ARG A 225 -25.95 -6.63 -14.49
N ARG A 226 -25.44 -7.50 -15.39
CA ARG A 226 -26.24 -8.03 -16.50
C ARG A 226 -27.23 -9.10 -16.06
N LEU A 227 -26.86 -9.96 -15.11
CA LEU A 227 -27.72 -11.01 -14.58
C LEU A 227 -28.84 -10.46 -13.69
N LEU A 228 -28.56 -9.33 -13.02
CA LEU A 228 -29.49 -8.67 -12.11
C LEU A 228 -30.17 -7.45 -12.70
N ALA A 229 -29.81 -7.07 -13.94
CA ALA A 229 -30.63 -6.15 -14.71
C ALA A 229 -32.06 -6.71 -14.70
N PRO A 230 -33.08 -5.90 -14.34
CA PRO A 230 -34.43 -6.41 -14.13
C PRO A 230 -34.85 -7.29 -15.30
N GLN A 231 -35.13 -8.57 -15.02
CA GLN A 231 -35.71 -9.50 -15.99
C GLN A 231 -37.05 -8.97 -16.56
N GLU A 232 -37.60 -7.91 -15.98
CA GLU A 232 -38.72 -7.12 -16.50
C GLU A 232 -38.46 -6.55 -17.91
N ALA A 233 -37.21 -6.39 -18.36
CA ALA A 233 -36.94 -5.98 -19.74
C ALA A 233 -37.25 -7.08 -20.78
N ARG A 234 -37.39 -8.35 -20.36
CA ARG A 234 -37.80 -9.47 -21.23
C ARG A 234 -39.30 -9.76 -21.19
N ALA A 235 -40.01 -9.29 -20.17
CA ALA A 235 -41.47 -9.35 -20.10
C ALA A 235 -42.03 -7.95 -20.33
N GLY A 236 -42.27 -7.58 -21.59
CA GLY A 236 -42.67 -6.23 -22.01
C GLY A 236 -43.88 -5.63 -21.30
N ARG A 237 -43.68 -5.12 -20.08
CA ARG A 237 -44.62 -4.24 -19.37
C ARG A 237 -43.96 -2.90 -19.18
N SER A 238 -44.36 -1.99 -20.07
CA SER A 238 -44.21 -0.56 -19.94
C SER A 238 -44.79 -0.07 -18.62
N SER A 239 -43.94 0.39 -17.70
CA SER A 239 -44.33 1.33 -16.65
C SER A 239 -43.38 2.53 -16.69
N THR A 240 -43.84 3.56 -17.41
CA THR A 240 -43.27 4.90 -17.40
C THR A 240 -43.66 5.60 -16.09
N GLY A 241 -42.74 5.67 -15.14
CA GLY A 241 -42.88 6.46 -13.92
C GLY A 241 -41.50 6.80 -13.34
N PRO A 242 -41.35 7.91 -12.58
CA PRO A 242 -40.05 8.31 -12.03
C PRO A 242 -39.63 7.28 -10.99
N ARG A 243 -38.57 6.52 -11.28
CA ARG A 243 -37.99 5.50 -10.39
C ARG A 243 -37.53 6.15 -9.08
N ARG A 244 -38.27 5.89 -8.01
CA ARG A 244 -37.84 6.14 -6.63
C ARG A 244 -36.80 5.07 -6.28
N GLY A 245 -35.74 5.43 -5.57
CA GLY A 245 -34.60 4.55 -5.24
C GLY A 245 -34.89 3.33 -4.35
N ASP A 246 -36.13 2.84 -4.34
CA ASP A 246 -36.62 1.70 -3.55
C ASP A 246 -36.66 0.39 -4.41
N ASP A 247 -36.56 0.51 -5.75
CA ASP A 247 -36.65 -0.62 -6.70
C ASP A 247 -35.39 -1.51 -6.78
N ASP A 248 -34.32 -1.19 -6.06
CA ASP A 248 -33.04 -1.95 -6.07
C ASP A 248 -32.77 -2.70 -4.75
N LEU A 249 -33.76 -2.70 -3.84
CA LEU A 249 -33.72 -3.40 -2.56
C LEU A 249 -34.22 -4.83 -2.72
N VAL A 250 -33.44 -5.79 -2.25
CA VAL A 250 -33.83 -7.20 -2.21
C VAL A 250 -34.16 -7.58 -0.78
N THR A 251 -35.34 -8.14 -0.58
CA THR A 251 -35.77 -8.65 0.73
C THR A 251 -35.08 -9.97 1.06
N TRP A 252 -34.95 -10.31 2.34
CA TRP A 252 -34.36 -11.59 2.78
C TRP A 252 -34.99 -12.82 2.10
N LEU A 253 -36.31 -12.80 1.89
CA LEU A 253 -37.04 -13.90 1.26
C LEU A 253 -36.71 -14.03 -0.23
N GLU A 254 -36.70 -12.92 -0.96
CA GLU A 254 -36.29 -12.87 -2.38
C GLU A 254 -34.83 -13.27 -2.54
N PHE A 255 -33.96 -12.85 -1.62
CA PHE A 255 -32.56 -13.24 -1.59
C PHE A 255 -32.40 -14.76 -1.43
N CYS A 256 -33.12 -15.35 -0.48
CA CYS A 256 -33.11 -16.80 -0.23
C CYS A 256 -33.67 -17.59 -1.42
N GLN A 257 -34.72 -17.10 -2.09
CA GLN A 257 -35.23 -17.70 -3.33
C GLN A 257 -34.22 -17.58 -4.48
N LYS A 258 -33.53 -16.45 -4.61
CA LYS A 258 -32.48 -16.28 -5.62
C LYS A 258 -31.28 -17.18 -5.37
N LEU A 259 -30.90 -17.40 -4.11
CA LEU A 259 -29.85 -18.37 -3.73
C LEU A 259 -30.14 -19.80 -4.18
N GLN A 260 -31.40 -20.15 -4.40
CA GLN A 260 -31.82 -21.47 -4.91
C GLN A 260 -31.74 -21.58 -6.44
N THR A 261 -31.53 -20.47 -7.16
CA THR A 261 -31.39 -20.50 -8.62
C THR A 261 -30.01 -21.03 -9.01
N GLU A 262 -29.97 -21.83 -10.07
CA GLU A 262 -28.72 -22.39 -10.61
C GLU A 262 -27.74 -21.28 -11.04
N GLU A 263 -28.27 -20.13 -11.49
CA GLU A 263 -27.48 -18.93 -11.81
C GLU A 263 -26.76 -18.34 -10.58
N MET A 264 -27.43 -18.23 -9.43
CA MET A 264 -26.83 -17.68 -8.21
C MET A 264 -25.88 -18.68 -7.54
N SER A 265 -26.17 -19.97 -7.61
CA SER A 265 -25.28 -21.02 -7.10
C SER A 265 -23.98 -21.08 -7.91
N ALA A 266 -24.06 -21.02 -9.24
CA ALA A 266 -22.88 -20.93 -10.11
C ALA A 266 -22.06 -19.67 -9.83
N TYR A 267 -22.71 -18.56 -9.49
CA TYR A 267 -22.04 -17.33 -9.09
C TYR A 267 -21.29 -17.47 -7.77
N LEU A 268 -21.92 -18.02 -6.73
CA LEU A 268 -21.25 -18.26 -5.44
C LEU A 268 -20.05 -19.19 -5.61
N THR A 269 -20.18 -20.22 -6.44
CA THR A 269 -19.05 -21.10 -6.79
C THR A 269 -17.94 -20.33 -7.53
N ALA A 270 -18.27 -19.40 -8.44
CA ALA A 270 -17.28 -18.57 -9.12
C ALA A 270 -16.54 -17.60 -8.20
N PHE A 271 -17.13 -17.25 -7.06
CA PHE A 271 -16.54 -16.43 -5.99
C PHE A 271 -15.89 -17.26 -4.88
N GLU A 272 -15.82 -18.59 -5.03
CA GLU A 272 -15.36 -19.53 -3.99
C GLU A 272 -16.11 -19.36 -2.66
N MET A 273 -17.38 -18.99 -2.74
CA MET A 273 -18.24 -18.75 -1.59
C MET A 273 -19.33 -19.82 -1.48
N ASP A 274 -19.68 -20.17 -0.25
CA ASP A 274 -20.83 -21.03 0.02
C ASP A 274 -22.12 -20.21 0.26
N ALA A 275 -23.26 -20.89 0.20
CA ALA A 275 -24.56 -20.31 0.44
C ALA A 275 -24.75 -19.79 1.88
N GLY A 276 -23.95 -20.26 2.84
CA GLY A 276 -23.93 -19.80 4.22
C GLY A 276 -23.21 -18.45 4.36
N GLN A 277 -22.04 -18.31 3.76
CA GLN A 277 -21.25 -17.08 3.71
C GLN A 277 -22.01 -15.94 3.01
N ALA A 278 -22.75 -16.26 1.95
CA ALA A 278 -23.63 -15.32 1.28
C ALA A 278 -24.76 -14.82 2.21
N LYS A 279 -25.32 -15.71 3.03
CA LYS A 279 -26.32 -15.35 4.05
C LYS A 279 -25.70 -14.44 5.09
N ASP A 280 -24.53 -14.80 5.62
CA ASP A 280 -23.83 -14.02 6.64
C ASP A 280 -23.49 -12.59 6.17
N ILE A 281 -23.08 -12.43 4.90
CA ILE A 281 -22.83 -11.10 4.31
C ILE A 281 -24.10 -10.25 4.25
N PHE A 282 -25.24 -10.85 3.90
CA PHE A 282 -26.52 -10.13 3.88
C PHE A 282 -26.89 -9.63 5.29
N TYR A 283 -26.65 -10.44 6.33
CA TYR A 283 -26.85 -10.01 7.72
C TYR A 283 -25.91 -8.88 8.13
N ILE A 284 -24.64 -8.95 7.73
CA ILE A 284 -23.65 -7.92 8.05
C ILE A 284 -24.02 -6.58 7.41
N LEU A 285 -24.66 -6.61 6.25
CA LEU A 285 -25.12 -5.42 5.54
C LEU A 285 -26.44 -4.86 6.08
N ASP A 286 -27.35 -5.70 6.57
CA ASP A 286 -28.59 -5.26 7.23
C ASP A 286 -28.37 -4.81 8.68
N GLN A 287 -27.50 -3.80 8.87
CA GLN A 287 -27.17 -3.27 10.20
C GLN A 287 -28.40 -2.71 10.93
N GLU A 288 -29.39 -2.21 10.18
CA GLU A 288 -30.61 -1.62 10.71
C GLU A 288 -31.75 -2.65 10.94
N ARG A 289 -31.50 -3.94 10.73
CA ARG A 289 -32.48 -5.04 10.89
C ARG A 289 -33.79 -4.79 10.11
N GLN A 290 -33.69 -4.16 8.96
CA GLN A 290 -34.83 -3.86 8.09
C GLN A 290 -35.26 -5.09 7.28
N GLY A 291 -34.37 -6.08 7.10
CA GLY A 291 -34.58 -7.28 6.30
C GLY A 291 -34.49 -7.01 4.79
N LYS A 292 -33.84 -5.91 4.40
CA LYS A 292 -33.68 -5.47 3.02
C LYS A 292 -32.26 -4.95 2.82
N VAL A 293 -31.61 -5.36 1.74
CA VAL A 293 -30.27 -4.90 1.36
C VAL A 293 -30.28 -4.57 -0.13
N THR A 294 -29.58 -3.50 -0.53
CA THR A 294 -29.44 -3.22 -1.97
C THR A 294 -28.50 -4.24 -2.59
N MET A 295 -28.84 -4.75 -3.78
CA MET A 295 -27.98 -5.74 -4.43
C MET A 295 -26.58 -5.17 -4.69
N ARG A 296 -26.47 -3.88 -5.01
CA ARG A 296 -25.19 -3.21 -5.19
C ARG A 296 -24.31 -3.26 -3.94
N GLU A 297 -24.87 -3.03 -2.75
CA GLU A 297 -24.14 -3.17 -1.49
C GLU A 297 -23.73 -4.62 -1.24
N PHE A 298 -24.65 -5.57 -1.46
CA PHE A 298 -24.38 -7.00 -1.35
C PHE A 298 -23.19 -7.46 -2.21
N PHE A 299 -23.19 -7.13 -3.50
CA PHE A 299 -22.09 -7.52 -4.38
C PHE A 299 -20.80 -6.74 -4.10
N SER A 300 -20.89 -5.47 -3.69
CA SER A 300 -19.71 -4.72 -3.26
C SER A 300 -19.06 -5.37 -2.03
N ALA A 301 -19.87 -5.89 -1.11
CA ALA A 301 -19.40 -6.64 0.03
C ALA A 301 -18.78 -7.97 -0.42
N CYS A 302 -19.43 -8.76 -1.28
CA CYS A 302 -18.85 -10.02 -1.79
C CYS A 302 -17.47 -9.79 -2.46
N VAL A 303 -17.33 -8.76 -3.30
CA VAL A 303 -16.05 -8.42 -3.95
C VAL A 303 -15.01 -7.94 -2.93
N ASN A 304 -15.40 -7.08 -1.98
CA ASN A 304 -14.48 -6.55 -0.97
C ASN A 304 -14.04 -7.61 0.04
N LEU A 305 -14.94 -8.53 0.42
CA LEU A 305 -14.61 -9.65 1.31
C LEU A 305 -13.72 -10.67 0.59
N HIS A 306 -13.92 -10.91 -0.71
CA HIS A 306 -13.05 -11.78 -1.51
C HIS A 306 -11.63 -11.21 -1.70
N GLY A 307 -11.47 -9.88 -1.78
CA GLY A 307 -10.17 -9.22 -1.93
C GLY A 307 -9.28 -9.20 -0.68
N ALA A 308 -9.83 -9.44 0.51
CA ALA A 308 -9.13 -9.38 1.80
C ALA A 308 -9.63 -10.47 2.77
N PRO A 309 -9.27 -11.75 2.55
CA PRO A 309 -9.82 -12.90 3.28
C PRO A 309 -9.75 -12.76 4.81
N ARG A 310 -8.70 -12.12 5.35
CA ARG A 310 -8.56 -11.90 6.80
C ARG A 310 -9.57 -10.91 7.40
N LEU A 311 -10.00 -9.89 6.67
CA LEU A 311 -10.97 -8.90 7.16
C LEU A 311 -12.39 -9.44 7.08
N ALA A 312 -12.69 -10.15 5.99
CA ALA A 312 -13.91 -10.93 5.80
C ALA A 312 -14.12 -11.92 6.95
N ASP A 313 -13.14 -12.78 7.21
CA ASP A 313 -13.22 -13.81 8.25
C ASP A 313 -13.34 -13.20 9.64
N THR A 314 -12.64 -12.10 9.94
CA THR A 314 -12.78 -11.45 11.26
C THR A 314 -14.13 -10.76 11.46
N ALA A 315 -14.70 -10.17 10.41
CA ALA A 315 -16.03 -9.54 10.47
C ALA A 315 -17.13 -10.60 10.60
N ILE A 316 -17.03 -11.67 9.80
CA ILE A 316 -17.93 -12.83 9.86
C ILE A 316 -17.81 -13.51 11.22
N LEU A 317 -16.60 -13.80 11.71
CA LEU A 317 -16.35 -14.43 13.00
C LEU A 317 -16.88 -13.58 14.17
N ARG A 318 -16.63 -12.26 14.15
CA ARG A 318 -17.16 -11.35 15.18
C ARG A 318 -18.68 -11.39 15.23
N HIS A 319 -19.32 -11.41 14.06
CA HIS A 319 -20.77 -11.51 13.97
C HIS A 319 -21.29 -12.88 14.43
N LEU A 320 -20.64 -13.97 14.02
CA LEU A 320 -20.99 -15.33 14.43
C LEU A 320 -20.91 -15.49 15.96
N VAL A 321 -19.85 -14.96 16.57
CA VAL A 321 -19.68 -14.94 18.03
C VAL A 321 -20.83 -14.17 18.68
N GLN A 322 -21.13 -12.97 18.19
CA GLN A 322 -22.21 -12.14 18.76
C GLN A 322 -23.58 -12.83 18.66
N ARG A 323 -23.85 -13.51 17.54
CA ARG A 323 -25.05 -14.31 17.34
C ARG A 323 -25.11 -15.50 18.31
N THR A 324 -24.01 -16.24 18.48
CA THR A 324 -23.99 -17.37 19.42
C THR A 324 -24.24 -16.91 20.86
N PHE A 325 -23.78 -15.71 21.23
CA PHE A 325 -24.08 -15.12 22.53
C PHE A 325 -25.56 -14.75 22.65
N GLU A 326 -26.17 -14.11 21.63
CA GLU A 326 -27.61 -13.79 21.63
C GLU A 326 -28.49 -15.06 21.70
N GLU A 327 -28.13 -16.12 20.96
CA GLU A 327 -28.82 -17.41 21.03
C GLU A 327 -28.64 -18.06 22.43
N LEU A 328 -27.43 -18.02 23.00
CA LEU A 328 -27.16 -18.57 24.35
C LEU A 328 -27.95 -17.82 25.44
N ASP A 329 -28.06 -16.50 25.35
CA ASP A 329 -28.83 -15.67 26.28
C ASP A 329 -30.31 -16.03 26.23
N SER A 330 -30.86 -16.20 25.01
CA SER A 330 -32.25 -16.63 24.82
C SER A 330 -32.52 -18.06 25.34
N HIS A 331 -31.51 -18.94 25.30
CA HIS A 331 -31.60 -20.29 25.85
C HIS A 331 -31.50 -20.28 27.38
N LEU A 332 -30.66 -19.42 27.96
CA LEU A 332 -30.58 -19.19 29.40
C LEU A 332 -31.90 -18.65 29.95
N ASP A 333 -32.51 -17.67 29.29
CA ASP A 333 -33.84 -17.12 29.65
C ASP A 333 -34.92 -18.22 29.67
N ARG A 334 -34.87 -19.15 28.70
CA ARG A 334 -35.82 -20.28 28.63
C ARG A 334 -35.60 -21.31 29.74
N VAL A 335 -34.34 -21.59 30.09
CA VAL A 335 -33.99 -22.52 31.18
C VAL A 335 -34.36 -21.90 32.54
N GLU A 336 -34.12 -20.60 32.72
CA GLU A 336 -34.50 -19.87 33.93
C GLU A 336 -36.02 -19.80 34.12
N ALA A 337 -36.77 -19.64 33.02
CA ALA A 337 -38.23 -19.73 33.02
C ALA A 337 -38.75 -21.13 33.40
N LEU A 338 -38.05 -22.21 33.01
CA LEU A 338 -38.42 -23.59 33.37
C LEU A 338 -38.09 -23.92 34.84
N LEU A 339 -37.13 -23.22 35.44
CA LEU A 339 -36.71 -23.40 36.84
C LEU A 339 -37.47 -22.48 37.83
N GLY A 340 -38.46 -21.72 37.35
CA GLY A 340 -39.33 -20.90 38.19
C GLY A 340 -38.73 -19.54 38.59
N GLY A 341 -37.71 -19.06 37.88
CA GLY A 341 -37.21 -17.69 38.02
C GLY A 341 -38.23 -16.65 37.53
N PRO A 342 -38.20 -15.41 38.05
CA PRO A 342 -39.06 -14.33 37.56
C PRO A 342 -38.76 -14.08 36.08
N ALA A 343 -39.75 -14.34 35.22
CA ALA A 343 -39.62 -14.12 33.78
C ALA A 343 -39.30 -12.64 33.50
N VAL A 344 -38.04 -12.36 33.15
CA VAL A 344 -37.66 -11.08 32.57
C VAL A 344 -38.29 -11.06 31.18
N ARG A 345 -39.31 -10.20 30.99
CA ARG A 345 -39.82 -9.90 29.65
C ARG A 345 -38.73 -9.16 28.89
N ASN A 346 -37.95 -9.92 28.12
CA ASN A 346 -37.16 -9.36 27.05
C ASN A 346 -38.11 -9.20 25.85
N ASP A 347 -38.54 -7.97 25.55
CA ASP A 347 -39.25 -7.61 24.31
C ASP A 347 -38.28 -7.67 23.10
N GLY A 348 -37.46 -8.71 23.04
CA GLY A 348 -36.60 -9.03 21.92
C GLY A 348 -37.47 -9.53 20.77
N ALA A 349 -37.68 -8.66 19.79
CA ALA A 349 -38.36 -8.98 18.53
C ALA A 349 -37.93 -10.36 18.01
N ALA A 350 -38.91 -11.21 17.68
CA ALA A 350 -38.69 -12.50 17.06
C ALA A 350 -37.67 -12.36 15.90
N PRO A 351 -36.75 -13.32 15.72
CA PRO A 351 -35.77 -13.20 14.65
C PRO A 351 -36.54 -13.16 13.32
N LYS A 352 -36.52 -12.00 12.63
CA LYS A 352 -37.13 -11.79 11.29
C LYS A 352 -36.63 -12.77 10.22
N TYR A 353 -35.66 -13.58 10.61
CA TYR A 353 -34.84 -14.47 9.85
C TYR A 353 -35.11 -15.95 10.13
N ALA A 354 -36.14 -16.25 10.92
CA ALA A 354 -36.37 -17.55 11.56
C ALA A 354 -36.50 -18.76 10.63
N THR A 355 -36.73 -18.61 9.33
CA THR A 355 -36.89 -19.77 8.43
C THR A 355 -36.45 -19.46 7.01
N CYS A 356 -35.17 -19.70 6.71
CA CYS A 356 -34.82 -20.12 5.36
C CYS A 356 -35.26 -21.61 5.27
N PRO A 357 -36.01 -22.06 4.25
CA PRO A 357 -36.37 -23.48 4.15
C PRO A 357 -35.08 -24.31 4.10
N ASP A 358 -34.89 -25.13 5.14
CA ASP A 358 -33.64 -25.87 5.38
C ASP A 358 -33.34 -26.86 4.27
N PHE A 359 -32.11 -26.78 3.78
CA PHE A 359 -31.50 -27.72 2.83
C PHE A 359 -30.77 -28.81 3.64
N TYR A 360 -31.48 -29.84 4.09
CA TYR A 360 -30.86 -31.13 4.42
C TYR A 360 -31.89 -32.26 4.35
N LYS A 361 -32.01 -32.89 3.19
CA LYS A 361 -32.39 -34.31 3.10
C LYS A 361 -31.21 -35.06 2.50
N PRO A 362 -30.48 -35.88 3.27
CA PRO A 362 -29.51 -36.79 2.70
C PRO A 362 -30.30 -37.89 1.97
N GLY A 363 -30.01 -38.07 0.69
CA GLY A 363 -30.39 -39.23 -0.12
C GLY A 363 -29.14 -40.04 -0.44
#